data_AF-A0A9D8X8B2-F1
#
_entry.id   AF-A0A9D8X8B2-F1
#
_cell.length_a   1.000
_cell.length_b   1.000
_cell.length_c   1.000
_cell.angle_alpha   90.00
_cell.angle_beta   90.00
_cell.angle_gamma   90.00
#
_symmetry.space_group_name_H-M   'P 1'
#
loop_
_entity.id
_entity.type
_entity.pdbx_description
1 polymer ?
#
loop_
_entity_poly.entity_id
_entity_poly.type
_entity_poly.pdbx_seq_one_letter_code
_entity_poly.pdbx_strand_id
1 'polypeptide(L)'
;MTAKRKKEGVLKIRKKKEKITEQRVIQELAKIAFDDITNYLSFFVDENGETKIVVKDSENLDTRAIAEITNSKSGFKFKLYNKQQALVKLGDYLGLWKRTPEEEIEDLDELEILNP
;
A
#
# COMPACT_ATOMS: atom_id res chain seq x y z
N MET A 1 -43.11 -13.23 17.53
CA MET A 1 -41.99 -12.31 17.86
C MET A 1 -40.59 -12.85 17.52
N THR A 2 -40.44 -14.10 17.04
CA THR A 2 -39.14 -14.80 16.96
C THR A 2 -38.34 -14.54 15.67
N ALA A 3 -39.01 -14.31 14.54
CA ALA A 3 -38.35 -14.10 13.24
C ALA A 3 -37.68 -12.72 13.09
N LYS A 4 -38.27 -11.67 13.68
CA LYS A 4 -37.76 -10.29 13.63
C LYS A 4 -36.44 -10.13 14.39
N ARG A 5 -36.35 -10.73 15.60
CA ARG A 5 -35.11 -10.79 16.41
C ARG A 5 -33.98 -11.55 15.72
N LYS A 6 -34.31 -12.65 15.00
CA LYS A 6 -33.31 -13.43 14.24
C LYS A 6 -32.76 -12.64 13.05
N LYS A 7 -33.62 -11.91 12.32
CA LYS A 7 -33.22 -11.00 11.23
C LYS A 7 -32.34 -9.84 11.72
N GLU A 8 -32.70 -9.22 12.83
CA GLU A 8 -31.91 -8.16 13.46
C GLU A 8 -30.56 -8.67 13.97
N GLY A 9 -30.50 -9.87 14.54
CA GLY A 9 -29.26 -10.53 14.94
C GLY A 9 -28.33 -10.81 13.75
N VAL A 10 -28.85 -11.39 12.67
CA VAL A 10 -28.08 -11.63 11.43
C VAL A 10 -27.62 -10.33 10.78
N LEU A 11 -28.46 -9.29 10.77
CA LEU A 11 -28.10 -7.97 10.23
C LEU A 11 -27.04 -7.26 11.09
N LYS A 12 -27.08 -7.41 12.42
CA LYS A 12 -26.01 -6.94 13.32
C LYS A 12 -24.70 -7.71 13.14
N ILE A 13 -24.77 -9.03 12.93
CA ILE A 13 -23.59 -9.86 12.63
C ILE A 13 -22.99 -9.48 11.27
N ARG A 14 -23.84 -9.22 10.25
CA ARG A 14 -23.40 -8.71 8.93
C ARG A 14 -22.88 -7.28 8.96
N LYS A 15 -23.37 -6.41 9.86
CA LYS A 15 -22.81 -5.07 10.08
C LYS A 15 -21.47 -5.11 10.84
N LYS A 16 -21.27 -6.11 11.71
CA LYS A 16 -19.98 -6.38 12.40
C LYS A 16 -18.93 -7.01 11.48
N LYS A 17 -19.33 -7.73 10.44
CA LYS A 17 -18.46 -8.05 9.29
C LYS A 17 -18.32 -6.77 8.48
N GLU A 18 -17.36 -5.93 8.85
CA GLU A 18 -17.06 -4.64 8.25
C GLU A 18 -17.32 -4.65 6.73
N LYS A 19 -18.21 -3.78 6.25
CA LYS A 19 -18.39 -3.56 4.80
C LYS A 19 -17.03 -3.14 4.25
N ILE A 20 -16.38 -4.01 3.50
CA ILE A 20 -15.29 -3.61 2.61
C ILE A 20 -15.93 -2.64 1.61
N THR A 21 -15.61 -1.36 1.75
CA THR A 21 -16.03 -0.33 0.80
C THR A 21 -14.97 -0.21 -0.29
N GLU A 22 -15.39 0.20 -1.48
CA GLU A 22 -14.50 0.51 -2.60
C GLU A 22 -13.41 1.51 -2.19
N GLN A 23 -13.80 2.59 -1.51
CA GLN A 23 -12.87 3.57 -0.94
C GLN A 23 -11.80 2.92 -0.03
N ARG A 24 -12.20 1.96 0.81
CA ARG A 24 -11.24 1.26 1.69
C ARG A 24 -10.27 0.40 0.88
N VAL A 25 -10.73 -0.27 -0.17
CA VAL A 25 -9.84 -1.06 -1.05
C VAL A 25 -8.82 -0.16 -1.74
N ILE A 26 -9.27 0.98 -2.28
CA ILE A 26 -8.40 1.95 -2.94
C ILE A 26 -7.38 2.52 -1.96
N GLN A 27 -7.81 2.87 -0.73
CA GLN A 27 -6.90 3.36 0.31
C GLN A 27 -5.82 2.31 0.67
N GLU A 28 -6.17 1.04 0.80
CA GLU A 28 -5.20 -0.02 1.09
C GLU A 28 -4.24 -0.26 -0.09
N LEU A 29 -4.73 -0.22 -1.34
CA LEU A 29 -3.88 -0.31 -2.53
C LEU A 29 -2.94 0.89 -2.64
N ALA A 30 -3.43 2.10 -2.39
CA ALA A 30 -2.65 3.33 -2.42
C ALA A 30 -1.51 3.29 -1.40
N LYS A 31 -1.76 2.76 -0.19
CA LYS A 31 -0.71 2.53 0.81
C LYS A 31 0.40 1.65 0.25
N ILE A 32 0.07 0.51 -0.35
CA ILE A 32 1.11 -0.37 -0.94
C ILE A 32 1.82 0.30 -2.12
N ALA A 33 1.07 0.99 -2.98
CA ALA A 33 1.58 1.60 -4.20
C ALA A 33 2.55 2.76 -3.94
N PHE A 34 2.29 3.57 -2.92
CA PHE A 34 3.02 4.82 -2.68
C PHE A 34 3.90 4.80 -1.45
N ASP A 35 3.98 3.67 -0.76
CA ASP A 35 4.89 3.50 0.37
C ASP A 35 6.34 3.23 -0.07
N ASP A 36 7.26 3.47 0.87
CA ASP A 36 8.70 3.41 0.68
C ASP A 36 9.39 2.66 1.81
N ILE A 37 10.41 1.85 1.49
CA ILE A 37 11.12 1.03 2.49
C ILE A 37 11.82 1.89 3.55
N THR A 38 12.20 3.12 3.20
CA THR A 38 12.84 4.07 4.10
C THR A 38 11.90 4.61 5.17
N ASN A 39 10.58 4.42 5.03
CA ASN A 39 9.63 4.70 6.10
C ASN A 39 9.86 3.80 7.31
N TYR A 40 10.40 2.60 7.12
CA TYR A 40 10.55 1.57 8.16
C TYR A 40 11.99 1.37 8.64
N LEU A 41 12.97 1.58 7.76
CA LEU A 41 14.36 1.35 8.09
C LEU A 41 15.26 2.38 7.41
N SER A 42 16.47 2.51 7.91
CA SER A 42 17.56 3.20 7.24
C SER A 42 18.72 2.24 7.06
N PHE A 43 19.50 2.42 6.01
CA PHE A 43 20.72 1.67 5.79
C PHE A 43 21.83 2.62 5.37
N PHE A 44 23.04 2.35 5.84
CA PHE A 44 24.22 3.15 5.56
C PHE A 44 25.46 2.26 5.57
N VAL A 45 26.53 2.74 4.95
CA VAL A 45 27.84 2.09 4.97
C VAL A 45 28.66 2.72 6.08
N ASP A 46 29.20 1.91 7.00
CA ASP A 46 30.05 2.40 8.07
C ASP A 46 31.49 2.68 7.59
N GLU A 47 32.35 3.15 8.50
CA GLU A 47 33.76 3.45 8.22
C GLU A 47 34.57 2.23 7.75
N ASN A 48 34.09 1.01 8.03
CA ASN A 48 34.72 -0.25 7.62
C ASN A 48 34.20 -0.77 6.28
N GLY A 49 33.28 -0.05 5.62
CA GLY A 49 32.64 -0.48 4.39
C GLY A 49 31.50 -1.48 4.58
N GLU A 50 31.04 -1.71 5.82
CA GLU A 50 29.94 -2.63 6.09
C GLU A 50 28.58 -1.92 6.03
N THR A 51 27.60 -2.55 5.37
CA THR A 51 26.22 -2.05 5.40
C THR A 51 25.58 -2.33 6.75
N LYS A 52 25.18 -1.29 7.46
CA LYS A 52 24.36 -1.35 8.67
C LYS A 52 22.92 -1.02 8.34
N ILE A 53 21.99 -1.67 9.03
CA ILE A 53 20.55 -1.45 8.90
C ILE A 53 20.01 -1.07 10.28
N VAL A 54 19.24 0.01 10.35
CA VAL A 54 18.56 0.47 11.55
C VAL A 54 17.07 0.48 11.27
N VAL A 55 16.35 -0.42 11.94
CA VAL A 55 14.89 -0.51 11.86
C VAL A 55 14.27 0.48 12.84
N LYS A 56 13.27 1.23 12.39
CA LYS A 56 12.53 2.18 13.22
C LYS A 56 11.50 1.45 14.08
N ASP A 57 11.14 2.05 15.21
CA ASP A 57 10.13 1.48 16.10
C ASP A 57 8.75 1.46 15.42
N SER A 58 8.07 0.30 15.49
CA SER A 58 6.76 0.09 14.90
C SER A 58 5.61 0.75 15.64
N GLU A 59 5.78 1.23 16.88
CA GLU A 59 4.70 1.81 17.69
C GLU A 59 3.97 2.97 16.97
N ASN A 60 4.67 3.68 16.10
CA ASN A 60 4.15 4.85 15.38
C ASN A 60 4.20 4.72 13.85
N LEU A 61 4.33 3.49 13.31
CA LEU A 61 4.43 3.26 11.86
C LEU A 61 3.19 2.53 11.32
N ASP A 62 2.74 2.93 10.13
CA ASP A 62 1.73 2.17 9.39
C ASP A 62 2.40 0.97 8.71
N THR A 63 2.22 -0.23 9.27
CA THR A 63 2.90 -1.46 8.82
C THR A 63 2.15 -2.23 7.73
N ARG A 64 1.04 -1.70 7.20
CA ARG A 64 0.14 -2.44 6.30
C ARG A 64 0.78 -2.82 4.96
N ALA A 65 1.79 -2.09 4.52
CA ALA A 65 2.50 -2.38 3.28
C ALA A 65 3.64 -3.40 3.45
N ILE A 66 3.91 -3.85 4.68
CA ILE A 66 4.97 -4.83 4.96
C ILE A 66 4.49 -6.24 4.62
N ALA A 67 5.26 -6.93 3.78
CA ALA A 67 5.01 -8.32 3.40
C ALA A 67 5.81 -9.32 4.25
N GLU A 68 7.04 -8.97 4.65
CA GLU A 68 7.92 -9.88 5.40
C GLU A 68 8.94 -9.09 6.23
N ILE A 69 9.09 -9.47 7.51
CA ILE A 69 10.23 -9.09 8.37
C ILE A 69 10.82 -10.38 8.91
N THR A 70 12.11 -10.61 8.64
CA THR A 70 12.85 -11.76 9.18
C THR A 70 14.12 -11.25 9.86
N ASN A 71 14.31 -11.63 11.12
CA ASN A 71 15.57 -11.47 11.84
C ASN A 71 16.05 -12.86 12.29
N SER A 72 17.12 -13.35 11.68
CA SER A 72 17.61 -14.71 11.89
C SER A 72 19.13 -14.76 11.86
N LYS A 73 19.71 -15.90 12.25
CA LYS A 73 21.17 -16.12 12.15
C LYS A 73 21.71 -15.99 10.72
N SER A 74 20.87 -16.22 9.70
CA SER A 74 21.26 -16.06 8.29
C SER A 74 21.14 -14.62 7.78
N GLY A 75 20.76 -13.67 8.65
CA GLY A 75 20.66 -12.26 8.33
C GLY A 75 19.26 -11.68 8.47
N PHE A 76 19.17 -10.39 8.14
CA PHE A 76 17.96 -9.59 8.18
C PHE A 76 17.31 -9.49 6.79
N LYS A 77 15.99 -9.61 6.73
CA LYS A 77 15.20 -9.47 5.51
C LYS A 77 13.99 -8.59 5.77
N PHE A 78 13.76 -7.64 4.87
CA PHE A 78 12.60 -6.76 4.91
C PHE A 78 12.00 -6.65 3.51
N LYS A 79 10.71 -6.92 3.38
CA LYS A 79 9.99 -6.84 2.10
C LYS A 79 8.70 -6.07 2.26
N LEU A 80 8.42 -5.22 1.28
CA LEU A 80 7.10 -4.63 1.07
C LEU A 80 6.28 -5.50 0.10
N TYR A 81 4.96 -5.33 0.13
CA TYR A 81 4.08 -5.90 -0.89
C TYR A 81 4.43 -5.35 -2.28
N ASN A 82 3.99 -6.05 -3.33
CA ASN A 82 4.33 -5.70 -4.70
C ASN A 82 3.70 -4.36 -5.12
N LYS A 83 4.53 -3.31 -5.14
CA LYS A 83 4.19 -1.96 -5.58
C LYS A 83 3.66 -1.89 -7.01
N GLN A 84 4.27 -2.62 -7.95
CA GLN A 84 3.85 -2.63 -9.36
C GLN A 84 2.42 -3.17 -9.50
N GLN A 85 2.09 -4.26 -8.81
CA GLN A 85 0.72 -4.81 -8.86
C GLN A 85 -0.32 -3.88 -8.25
N ALA A 86 0.05 -3.15 -7.18
CA ALA A 86 -0.84 -2.16 -6.58
C ALA A 86 -1.09 -0.98 -7.53
N LEU A 87 -0.03 -0.47 -8.18
CA LEU A 87 -0.13 0.61 -9.17
C LEU A 87 -0.98 0.21 -10.39
N VAL A 88 -0.82 -1.00 -10.93
CA VAL A 88 -1.64 -1.48 -12.05
C VAL A 88 -3.12 -1.50 -11.68
N LYS A 89 -3.48 -2.03 -10.50
CA LYS A 89 -4.87 -2.06 -10.03
C LYS A 89 -5.45 -0.68 -9.81
N LEU A 90 -4.65 0.27 -9.33
CA LEU A 90 -5.07 1.67 -9.19
C LEU A 90 -5.24 2.34 -10.55
N GLY A 91 -4.32 2.12 -11.48
CA GLY A 91 -4.45 2.63 -12.85
C GLY A 91 -5.66 2.05 -13.58
N ASP A 92 -5.95 0.75 -13.38
CA ASP A 92 -7.15 0.10 -13.93
C ASP A 92 -8.42 0.76 -13.39
N TYR A 93 -8.44 1.03 -12.08
CA TYR A 93 -9.55 1.69 -11.41
C TYR A 93 -9.78 3.12 -11.90
N LEU A 94 -8.70 3.87 -12.12
CA LEU A 94 -8.71 5.24 -12.63
C LEU A 94 -8.92 5.33 -14.15
N GLY A 95 -8.88 4.20 -14.87
CA GLY A 95 -9.01 4.17 -16.31
C GLY A 95 -7.76 4.64 -17.07
N LEU A 96 -6.59 4.72 -16.43
CA LEU A 96 -5.36 5.28 -17.02
C LEU A 96 -4.88 4.55 -18.28
N TRP A 97 -5.28 3.30 -18.48
CA TRP A 97 -4.84 2.49 -19.62
C TRP A 97 -5.73 2.60 -20.85
N LYS A 98 -6.82 3.37 -20.75
CA LYS A 98 -7.79 3.56 -21.83
C LYS A 98 -7.80 5.03 -22.23
N ARG A 99 -6.71 5.50 -22.83
CA ARG A 99 -6.57 6.90 -23.26
C ARG A 99 -6.85 7.07 -24.73
N THR A 100 -7.41 8.21 -25.10
CA THR A 100 -7.41 8.67 -26.49
C THR A 100 -6.11 9.45 -26.76
N PRO A 101 -5.68 9.58 -28.03
CA PRO A 101 -4.44 10.30 -28.38
C PRO A 101 -4.40 11.74 -27.86
N GLU A 102 -5.54 12.39 -27.71
CA GLU A 102 -5.65 13.75 -27.19
C GLU A 102 -5.30 13.83 -25.69
N GLU A 103 -5.72 12.85 -24.89
CA GLU A 103 -5.43 12.77 -23.45
C GLU A 103 -3.94 12.46 -23.20
N GLU A 104 -3.29 11.72 -24.12
CA GLU A 104 -1.85 11.42 -24.03
C GLU A 104 -0.98 12.66 -24.24
N ILE A 105 -1.40 13.63 -25.06
CA ILE A 105 -0.64 14.86 -25.32
C ILE A 105 -0.68 15.78 -24.10
N GLU A 106 -1.84 15.91 -23.45
CA GLU A 106 -2.03 16.78 -22.28
C GLU A 106 -1.19 16.32 -21.08
N ASP A 107 -1.11 15.00 -20.86
CA ASP A 107 -0.27 14.40 -19.81
C ASP A 107 1.24 14.64 -20.02
N LEU A 108 1.71 14.68 -21.28
CA LEU A 108 3.11 14.92 -21.59
C LEU A 108 3.52 16.37 -21.28
N ASP A 109 2.66 17.32 -21.58
CA ASP A 109 2.86 18.73 -21.24
C ASP A 109 2.94 18.93 -19.72
N GLU A 110 2.08 18.25 -18.94
CA GLU A 110 2.12 18.30 -17.48
C GLU A 110 3.39 17.66 -16.88
N LEU A 111 3.87 16.55 -17.45
CA LEU A 111 5.09 15.88 -16.97
C LEU A 111 6.35 16.70 -17.24
N GLU A 112 6.41 17.45 -18.35
CA GLU A 112 7.50 18.39 -18.64
C GLU A 112 7.51 19.57 -17.64
N ILE A 113 6.34 20.02 -17.20
CA ILE A 113 6.21 21.09 -16.19
C ILE A 113 6.65 20.62 -14.79
N LEU A 114 6.44 19.35 -14.47
CA LEU A 114 6.80 18.77 -13.15
C LEU A 114 8.27 18.33 -13.05
N ASN A 115 8.97 18.19 -14.17
CA ASN A 115 10.41 17.93 -14.24
C ASN A 115 11.11 18.98 -15.14
N PRO A 116 11.25 20.23 -14.68
CA PRO A 116 11.96 21.27 -15.41
C PRO A 116 13.47 21.01 -15.55
#